data_AF-A0A235BNA1-F1
#
_entry.id   AF-A0A235BNA1-F1
#
_cell.length_a   1.000
_cell.length_b   1.000
_cell.length_c   1.000
_cell.angle_alpha   90.00
_cell.angle_beta   90.00
_cell.angle_gamma   90.00
#
_symmetry.space_group_name_H-M   'P 1'
#
loop_
_entity.id
_entity.type
_entity.pdbx_description
1 polymer ?
#
loop_
_entity_poly.entity_id
_entity_poly.type
_entity_poly.pdbx_seq_one_letter_code
_entity_poly.pdbx_strand_id
1 'polypeptide(L)'
;MKNYNNKVPALAHKSPITHIRWVESTFEDFADGQVADAMYVSHRRSLDCDSGCVEYEAKFDLNNDGYYDLIASDARGPYVRVYFGSATGYSPDHCRVLPVQGGDACDIADLNCDGHADIYINSYSYTPDFVLWGPDWARCDTLPRRSDHHGMFREPGNVYDRKYQDYYISSVYDIGENRVVLGGICSWVNDEPRGAAIHFEYRSGPIPEPDSSWTDFYSVSCNGGRLPPEIVGNRYLQHRSKFNK
;
A
#
# COMPACT_ATOMS: atom_id res chain seq x y z
N MET A 1 -54.95 -52.36 -11.87
CA MET A 1 -54.67 -50.98 -11.40
C MET A 1 -53.25 -50.97 -10.85
N LYS A 2 -52.32 -50.23 -11.48
CA LYS A 2 -50.94 -50.09 -10.99
C LYS A 2 -50.86 -48.79 -10.19
N ASN A 3 -50.57 -48.89 -8.89
CA ASN A 3 -50.32 -47.72 -8.04
C ASN A 3 -48.94 -47.15 -8.38
N TYR A 4 -48.92 -45.96 -8.98
CA TYR A 4 -47.74 -45.12 -9.10
C TYR A 4 -47.61 -44.28 -7.83
N ASN A 5 -46.86 -44.79 -6.84
CA ASN A 5 -46.37 -43.96 -5.74
C ASN A 5 -45.21 -43.09 -6.27
N ASN A 6 -45.55 -41.90 -6.75
CA ASN A 6 -44.58 -40.85 -7.02
C ASN A 6 -43.96 -40.40 -5.69
N LYS A 7 -42.73 -40.86 -5.41
CA LYS A 7 -41.87 -40.23 -4.41
C LYS A 7 -41.50 -38.85 -4.94
N VAL A 8 -42.07 -37.81 -4.35
CA VAL A 8 -41.59 -36.43 -4.49
C VAL A 8 -40.13 -36.40 -4.00
N PRO A 9 -39.16 -35.90 -4.78
CA PRO A 9 -37.80 -35.76 -4.29
C PRO A 9 -37.80 -34.79 -3.10
N ALA A 10 -37.17 -35.20 -1.99
CA ALA A 10 -36.99 -34.34 -0.84
C ALA A 10 -36.31 -33.03 -1.29
N LEU A 11 -36.90 -31.90 -0.93
CA LEU A 11 -36.30 -30.57 -1.04
C LEU A 11 -34.93 -30.64 -0.37
N ALA A 12 -33.85 -30.49 -1.15
CA ALA A 12 -32.51 -30.38 -0.61
C ALA A 12 -32.49 -29.26 0.43
N HIS A 13 -32.17 -29.60 1.68
CA HIS A 13 -31.95 -28.63 2.74
C HIS A 13 -30.85 -27.68 2.26
N LYS A 14 -31.22 -26.44 1.91
CA LYS A 14 -30.24 -25.37 1.69
C LYS A 14 -29.58 -25.10 3.04
N SER A 15 -28.28 -25.31 3.13
CA SER A 15 -27.47 -24.94 4.30
C SER A 15 -27.74 -23.48 4.68
N PRO A 16 -27.73 -23.13 5.98
CA PRO A 16 -27.99 -21.77 6.43
C PRO A 16 -26.97 -20.79 5.83
N ILE A 17 -27.47 -19.67 5.31
CA ILE A 17 -26.63 -18.56 4.84
C ILE A 17 -26.00 -17.91 6.07
N THR A 18 -24.67 -17.87 6.11
CA THR A 18 -23.91 -17.19 7.16
C THR A 18 -23.30 -15.92 6.59
N HIS A 19 -23.43 -14.80 7.30
CA HIS A 19 -22.75 -13.56 6.95
C HIS A 19 -21.36 -13.56 7.61
N ILE A 20 -20.32 -13.34 6.82
CA ILE A 20 -18.93 -13.23 7.26
C ILE A 20 -18.49 -11.79 6.99
N ARG A 21 -17.70 -11.22 7.90
CA ARG A 21 -17.03 -9.94 7.71
C ARG A 21 -15.54 -10.19 7.62
N TRP A 22 -14.97 -9.95 6.44
CA TRP A 22 -13.53 -9.86 6.22
C TRP A 22 -13.17 -8.38 6.18
N VAL A 23 -12.17 -7.98 6.96
CA VAL A 23 -11.71 -6.60 7.08
C VAL A 23 -10.20 -6.60 6.92
N GLU A 24 -9.73 -5.71 6.05
CA GLU A 24 -8.32 -5.34 5.89
C GLU A 24 -8.20 -3.92 6.43
N SER A 25 -7.57 -3.74 7.59
CA SER A 25 -7.58 -2.44 8.30
C SER A 25 -6.36 -2.16 9.17
N THR A 26 -5.65 -3.20 9.58
CA THR A 26 -4.43 -3.09 10.38
C THR A 26 -3.20 -3.30 9.50
N PHE A 27 -2.03 -2.94 10.03
CA PHE A 27 -0.77 -3.20 9.33
C PHE A 27 -0.61 -4.70 9.12
N GLU A 28 -0.93 -5.51 10.12
CA GLU A 28 -0.83 -6.96 10.06
C GLU A 28 -1.73 -7.57 8.97
N ASP A 29 -2.94 -7.02 8.80
CA ASP A 29 -3.84 -7.42 7.71
C ASP A 29 -3.17 -7.12 6.36
N PHE A 30 -2.77 -5.87 6.12
CA PHE A 30 -2.20 -5.50 4.82
C PHE A 30 -0.82 -6.12 4.54
N ALA A 31 0.01 -6.32 5.57
CA ALA A 31 1.39 -6.82 5.46
C ALA A 31 1.48 -8.30 5.08
N ASP A 32 0.39 -9.06 5.20
CA ASP A 32 0.33 -10.45 4.74
C ASP A 32 0.04 -10.58 3.23
N GLY A 33 -0.25 -9.46 2.56
CA GLY A 33 -0.49 -9.37 1.13
C GLY A 33 0.77 -9.05 0.31
N GLN A 34 0.55 -8.70 -0.95
CA GLN A 34 1.58 -8.30 -1.90
C GLN A 34 1.30 -6.87 -2.38
N VAL A 35 2.22 -5.95 -2.08
CA VAL A 35 2.20 -4.58 -2.59
C VAL A 35 3.08 -4.47 -3.84
N ALA A 36 2.68 -3.61 -4.78
CA ALA A 36 3.54 -3.22 -5.89
C ALA A 36 4.78 -2.47 -5.38
N ASP A 37 5.86 -2.46 -6.18
CA ASP A 37 7.17 -1.96 -5.74
C ASP A 37 7.18 -0.50 -5.27
N ALA A 38 6.28 0.34 -5.81
CA ALA A 38 6.16 1.76 -5.48
C ALA A 38 5.18 2.06 -4.34
N MET A 39 4.67 1.02 -3.69
CA MET A 39 3.70 1.10 -2.60
C MET A 39 4.25 0.45 -1.34
N TYR A 40 3.75 0.88 -0.19
CA TYR A 40 4.11 0.27 1.08
C TYR A 40 2.89 0.16 2.00
N VAL A 41 3.04 -0.67 3.04
CA VAL A 41 2.07 -0.79 4.13
C VAL A 41 2.55 0.05 5.30
N SER A 42 1.76 1.04 5.70
CA SER A 42 2.12 1.97 6.77
C SER A 42 1.39 1.68 8.08
N HIS A 43 1.95 2.18 9.19
CA HIS A 43 1.34 2.13 10.51
C HIS A 43 0.66 3.47 10.87
N ARG A 44 -0.43 3.89 10.21
CA ARG A 44 -1.11 5.19 10.48
C ARG A 44 -1.90 5.26 11.81
N ARG A 45 -1.35 4.70 12.90
CA ARG A 45 -1.99 4.61 14.24
C ARG A 45 -2.46 5.94 14.82
N SER A 46 -1.90 7.05 14.36
CA SER A 46 -2.17 8.41 14.85
C SER A 46 -3.28 9.12 14.08
N LEU A 47 -3.58 8.68 12.85
CA LEU A 47 -4.49 9.35 11.93
C LEU A 47 -5.84 8.62 11.79
N ASP A 48 -5.81 7.28 11.88
CA ASP A 48 -6.98 6.44 11.68
C ASP A 48 -7.29 5.59 12.92
N CYS A 49 -8.56 5.20 13.09
CA CYS A 49 -8.97 4.31 14.19
C CYS A 49 -8.38 2.90 14.04
N ASP A 50 -8.05 2.52 12.80
CA ASP A 50 -7.36 1.29 12.44
C ASP A 50 -5.93 1.62 11.99
N SER A 51 -4.98 0.74 12.26
CA SER A 51 -3.56 1.10 12.25
C SER A 51 -2.81 0.85 10.94
N GLY A 52 -3.49 0.48 9.84
CA GLY A 52 -2.84 0.08 8.59
C GLY A 52 -3.39 0.80 7.36
N CYS A 53 -2.52 1.13 6.41
CA CYS A 53 -2.92 1.65 5.10
C CYS A 53 -1.99 1.13 4.00
N VAL A 54 -2.50 0.98 2.78
CA VAL A 54 -1.69 0.78 1.57
C VAL A 54 -1.65 2.11 0.84
N GLU A 55 -0.46 2.62 0.61
CA GLU A 55 -0.26 3.93 0.00
C GLU A 55 0.94 3.91 -0.95
N TYR A 56 0.95 4.88 -1.87
CA TYR A 56 2.14 5.17 -2.65
C TYR A 56 3.25 5.65 -1.74
N GLU A 57 4.50 5.43 -2.12
CA GLU A 57 5.63 6.08 -1.48
C GLU A 57 5.51 7.62 -1.62
N ALA A 58 4.82 8.27 -0.67
CA ALA A 58 4.90 9.72 -0.40
C ALA A 58 6.31 10.15 0.03
N LYS A 59 7.21 9.17 0.18
CA LYS A 59 8.64 9.30 0.41
C LYS A 59 9.29 10.40 -0.42
N PHE A 60 8.83 10.64 -1.65
CA PHE A 60 9.44 11.63 -2.52
C PHE A 60 8.59 12.88 -2.73
N ASP A 61 7.49 13.09 -2.02
CA ASP A 61 6.71 14.34 -2.02
C ASP A 61 6.75 14.91 -0.58
N LEU A 62 7.87 15.55 -0.25
CA LEU A 62 8.22 15.90 1.12
C LEU A 62 7.35 17.04 1.67
N ASN A 63 6.77 17.87 0.78
CA ASN A 63 5.90 18.98 1.14
C ASN A 63 4.40 18.72 0.85
N ASN A 64 4.05 17.53 0.35
CA ASN A 64 2.70 17.10 -0.03
C ASN A 64 2.02 18.01 -1.07
N ASP A 65 2.78 18.54 -2.03
CA ASP A 65 2.26 19.41 -3.08
C ASP A 65 1.88 18.67 -4.38
N GLY A 66 2.10 17.36 -4.41
CA GLY A 66 1.79 16.47 -5.53
C GLY A 66 2.91 16.35 -6.57
N TYR A 67 4.05 17.00 -6.36
CA TYR A 67 5.25 16.86 -7.17
C TYR A 67 6.34 16.10 -6.42
N TYR A 68 7.16 15.35 -7.17
CA TYR A 68 8.34 14.73 -6.57
C TYR A 68 9.39 15.79 -6.22
N ASP A 69 10.00 15.63 -5.06
CA ASP A 69 11.11 16.37 -4.51
C ASP A 69 12.40 15.54 -4.61
N LEU A 70 13.54 16.23 -4.64
CA LEU A 70 14.85 15.60 -4.73
C LEU A 70 15.71 15.96 -3.54
N ILE A 71 16.45 14.99 -3.00
CA ILE A 71 17.47 15.25 -2.00
C ILE A 71 18.85 15.12 -2.63
N ALA A 72 19.69 16.12 -2.43
CA ALA A 72 21.09 16.11 -2.82
C ALA A 72 21.98 16.47 -1.64
N SER A 73 23.00 15.65 -1.39
CA SER A 73 23.97 15.90 -0.34
C SER A 73 25.25 16.52 -0.88
N ASP A 74 25.81 17.48 -0.14
CA ASP A 74 27.20 17.90 -0.33
C ASP A 74 28.09 16.84 0.34
N ALA A 75 28.78 15.99 -0.43
CA ALA A 75 29.56 14.84 0.08
C ALA A 75 30.62 15.13 1.17
N ARG A 76 30.95 16.40 1.42
CA ARG A 76 31.86 16.85 2.50
C ARG A 76 31.22 17.88 3.43
N GLY A 77 29.91 18.09 3.29
CA GLY A 77 29.14 19.14 3.93
C GLY A 77 29.36 20.53 3.31
N PRO A 78 28.77 21.56 3.93
CA PRO A 78 28.02 21.52 5.18
C PRO A 78 26.50 21.39 5.00
N TYR A 79 26.02 21.01 3.82
CA TYR A 79 24.59 21.01 3.53
C TYR A 79 24.07 19.74 2.87
N VAL A 80 22.83 19.41 3.21
CA VAL A 80 21.91 18.63 2.36
C VAL A 80 20.86 19.59 1.82
N ARG A 81 20.45 19.42 0.57
CA ARG A 81 19.41 20.24 -0.07
C ARG A 81 18.22 19.38 -0.47
N VAL A 82 17.04 19.87 -0.15
CA VAL A 82 15.77 19.38 -0.65
C VAL A 82 15.32 20.32 -1.75
N TYR A 83 15.28 19.86 -3.00
CA TYR A 83 14.74 20.62 -4.13
C TYR A 83 13.28 20.26 -4.30
N PHE A 84 12.41 21.27 -4.19
CA PHE A 84 10.98 21.06 -4.30
C PHE A 84 10.55 21.01 -5.76
N GLY A 85 9.78 19.98 -6.10
CA GLY A 85 9.18 19.81 -7.42
C GLY A 85 8.20 20.93 -7.76
N SER A 86 7.86 21.04 -9.06
CA SER A 86 6.78 21.91 -9.50
C SER A 86 6.28 21.53 -10.89
N ALA A 87 5.16 22.11 -11.31
CA ALA A 87 4.64 21.98 -12.69
C ALA A 87 5.65 22.38 -13.78
N THR A 88 6.62 23.24 -13.44
CA THR A 88 7.66 23.73 -14.37
C THR A 88 9.00 23.02 -14.22
N GLY A 89 9.09 22.01 -13.35
CA GLY A 89 10.32 21.29 -13.02
C GLY A 89 11.04 21.86 -11.79
N TYR A 90 12.34 21.58 -11.67
CA TYR A 90 13.16 21.94 -10.51
C TYR A 90 13.93 23.24 -10.73
N SER A 91 14.17 23.99 -9.64
CA SER A 91 14.96 25.21 -9.64
C SER A 91 15.95 25.24 -8.47
N PRO A 92 17.17 25.78 -8.63
CA PRO A 92 18.11 25.96 -7.52
C PRO A 92 17.56 26.82 -6.38
N ASP A 93 16.67 27.77 -6.70
CA ASP A 93 16.08 28.70 -5.72
C ASP A 93 14.85 28.11 -5.02
N HIS A 94 14.27 27.04 -5.58
CA HIS A 94 13.13 26.32 -4.99
C HIS A 94 13.65 25.14 -4.18
N CYS A 95 14.47 25.44 -3.16
CA CYS A 95 15.03 24.41 -2.30
C CYS A 95 15.04 24.83 -0.84
N ARG A 96 15.14 23.83 0.03
CA ARG A 96 15.46 23.98 1.44
C ARG A 96 16.87 23.48 1.69
N VAL A 97 17.66 24.30 2.38
CA VAL A 97 19.03 23.97 2.79
C VAL A 97 19.00 23.49 4.24
N LEU A 98 19.53 22.28 4.48
CA LEU A 98 19.62 21.65 5.79
C LEU A 98 21.09 21.62 6.23
N PRO A 99 21.45 22.18 7.39
CA PRO A 99 22.83 22.24 7.87
C PRO A 99 23.28 20.86 8.38
N VAL A 100 23.85 20.05 7.49
CA VAL A 100 24.30 18.69 7.78
C VAL A 100 25.75 18.54 7.34
N GLN A 101 26.63 18.30 8.32
CA GLN A 101 28.06 18.17 8.06
C GLN A 101 28.43 16.74 7.68
N GLY A 102 28.97 16.58 6.47
CA GLY A 102 29.49 15.30 5.99
C GLY A 102 28.42 14.37 5.42
N GLY A 103 27.20 14.85 5.16
CA GLY A 103 26.16 14.02 4.55
C GLY A 103 26.63 13.39 3.23
N ASP A 104 26.25 12.14 2.99
CA ASP A 104 26.62 11.42 1.78
C ASP A 104 25.36 10.86 1.08
N ALA A 105 24.91 9.65 1.38
CA ALA A 105 23.60 9.19 0.91
C ALA A 105 22.48 9.60 1.88
N CYS A 106 21.28 9.73 1.33
CA CYS A 106 20.08 10.10 2.07
C CYS A 106 18.99 9.08 1.77
N ASP A 107 18.19 8.78 2.78
CA ASP A 107 16.97 8.01 2.63
C ASP A 107 15.80 8.74 3.28
N ILE A 108 14.59 8.47 2.80
CA ILE A 108 13.38 9.14 3.27
C ILE A 108 12.37 8.08 3.74
N ALA A 109 11.70 8.32 4.85
CA ALA A 109 10.59 7.50 5.33
C ALA A 109 9.81 8.29 6.40
N ASP A 110 8.58 7.91 6.69
CA ASP A 110 7.91 8.32 7.93
C ASP A 110 8.30 7.34 9.05
N LEU A 111 9.43 7.61 9.70
CA LEU A 111 10.09 6.68 10.64
C LEU A 111 9.36 6.60 11.98
N ASN A 112 8.60 7.63 12.35
CA ASN A 112 7.85 7.69 13.61
C ASN A 112 6.32 7.53 13.42
N CYS A 113 5.85 7.43 12.18
CA CYS A 113 4.44 7.28 11.80
C CYS A 113 3.58 8.50 12.19
N ASP A 114 4.12 9.71 12.06
CA ASP A 114 3.40 10.96 12.32
C ASP A 114 2.76 11.59 11.07
N GLY A 115 2.95 10.97 9.90
CA GLY A 115 2.43 11.43 8.62
C GLY A 115 3.33 12.46 7.93
N HIS A 116 4.53 12.70 8.44
CA HIS A 116 5.53 13.57 7.82
C HIS A 116 6.77 12.79 7.40
N ALA A 117 7.36 13.19 6.27
CA ALA A 117 8.56 12.54 5.80
C ALA A 117 9.77 12.94 6.67
N ASP A 118 10.45 11.94 7.21
CA ASP A 118 11.74 12.04 7.90
C ASP A 118 12.89 11.73 6.94
N ILE A 119 14.05 12.30 7.20
CA ILE A 119 15.25 12.12 6.37
C ILE A 119 16.34 11.44 7.19
N TYR A 120 16.72 10.23 6.79
CA TYR A 120 17.94 9.58 7.22
C TYR A 120 19.11 10.05 6.36
N ILE A 121 20.23 10.40 6.98
CA ILE A 121 21.43 10.86 6.28
C ILE A 121 22.61 10.11 6.87
N ASN A 122 23.30 9.32 6.04
CA ASN A 122 24.58 8.76 6.44
C ASN A 122 25.67 9.81 6.29
N SER A 123 26.67 9.75 7.17
CA SER A 123 27.71 10.76 7.20
C SER A 123 29.12 10.21 7.00
N TYR A 124 29.82 10.82 6.05
CA TYR A 124 31.23 10.62 5.78
C TYR A 124 32.08 11.58 6.64
N SER A 125 33.15 11.04 7.25
CA SER A 125 34.15 11.77 8.07
C SER A 125 33.75 12.10 9.53
N TYR A 126 33.95 11.15 10.44
CA TYR A 126 33.97 11.32 11.92
C TYR A 126 32.70 11.90 12.60
N THR A 127 31.67 12.22 11.84
CA THR A 127 30.35 12.67 12.30
C THR A 127 29.37 11.50 12.40
N PRO A 128 28.34 11.60 13.26
CA PRO A 128 27.28 10.59 13.35
C PRO A 128 26.41 10.58 12.10
N ASP A 129 25.63 9.51 11.90
CA ASP A 129 24.49 9.56 10.99
C ASP A 129 23.34 10.34 11.64
N PHE A 130 22.48 10.94 10.82
CA PHE A 130 21.42 11.82 11.28
C PHE A 130 20.05 11.29 10.88
N VAL A 131 19.09 11.42 11.78
CA VAL A 131 17.66 11.36 11.45
C VAL A 131 17.11 12.77 11.66
N LEU A 132 16.62 13.38 10.60
CA LEU A 132 15.91 14.66 10.63
C LEU A 132 14.42 14.41 10.62
N TRP A 133 13.73 14.80 11.68
CA TRP A 133 12.30 14.56 11.84
C TRP A 133 11.47 15.60 11.11
N GLY A 134 10.50 15.16 10.30
CA GLY A 134 9.52 16.03 9.65
C GLY A 134 8.62 16.76 10.66
N PRO A 135 7.77 17.70 10.20
CA PRO A 135 7.64 18.18 8.81
C PRO A 135 8.69 19.24 8.44
N ASP A 136 9.40 19.80 9.42
CA ASP A 136 10.32 20.92 9.20
C ASP A 136 11.79 20.54 9.32
N TRP A 137 12.14 19.29 9.63
CA TRP A 137 13.53 18.84 9.76
C TRP A 137 14.37 19.71 10.71
N ALA A 138 13.73 20.41 11.65
CA ALA A 138 14.40 21.24 12.64
C ALA A 138 14.87 20.41 13.85
N ARG A 139 14.21 19.27 14.09
CA ARG A 139 14.60 18.30 15.13
C ARG A 139 15.47 17.21 14.50
N CYS A 140 16.56 16.87 15.19
CA CYS A 140 17.51 15.87 14.72
C CYS A 140 17.94 14.94 15.86
N ASP A 141 17.96 13.63 15.57
CA ASP A 141 18.63 12.62 16.40
C ASP A 141 19.89 12.12 15.69
N THR A 142 20.90 11.74 16.48
CA THR A 142 22.18 11.21 15.97
C THR A 142 22.29 9.72 16.25
N LEU A 143 22.66 8.93 15.25
CA LEU A 143 23.02 7.53 15.44
C LEU A 143 24.54 7.41 15.63
N PRO A 144 25.03 6.61 16.59
CA PRO A 144 26.45 6.57 16.97
C PRO A 144 27.38 5.89 15.94
N ARG A 145 26.91 5.67 14.71
CA ARG A 145 27.71 5.18 13.59
C ARG A 145 28.59 6.30 13.03
N ARG A 146 29.72 5.94 12.42
CA ARG A 146 30.67 6.89 11.82
C ARG A 146 31.25 6.30 10.55
N SER A 147 31.55 7.17 9.59
CA SER A 147 32.20 6.80 8.32
C SER A 147 31.39 5.80 7.50
N ASP A 148 30.08 5.99 7.46
CA ASP A 148 29.22 5.26 6.54
C ASP A 148 29.17 6.00 5.20
N HIS A 149 29.10 5.26 4.10
CA HIS A 149 29.27 5.76 2.73
C HIS A 149 28.29 5.09 1.74
N HIS A 150 27.46 4.13 2.18
CA HIS A 150 26.61 3.36 1.28
C HIS A 150 25.18 3.25 1.85
N GLY A 151 24.33 4.23 1.54
CA GLY A 151 22.88 4.10 1.67
C GLY A 151 22.27 3.43 0.43
N MET A 152 21.20 2.65 0.62
CA MET A 152 20.46 2.04 -0.49
C MET A 152 19.48 3.04 -1.12
N PHE A 153 19.31 2.94 -2.44
CA PHE A 153 18.25 3.61 -3.20
C PHE A 153 17.29 2.56 -3.77
N ARG A 154 15.98 2.75 -3.61
CA ARG A 154 14.94 2.07 -4.41
C ARG A 154 14.28 3.12 -5.31
N GLU A 155 14.02 2.77 -6.56
CA GLU A 155 13.43 3.67 -7.56
C GLU A 155 11.92 3.84 -7.34
N PRO A 156 11.35 5.07 -7.42
CA PRO A 156 9.91 5.26 -7.42
C PRO A 156 9.25 4.85 -8.74
N GLY A 157 8.13 4.13 -8.65
CA GLY A 157 7.28 3.69 -9.76
C GLY A 157 7.39 2.19 -10.07
N ASN A 158 6.46 1.66 -10.86
CA ASN A 158 6.56 0.29 -11.37
C ASN A 158 7.79 0.17 -12.29
N VAL A 159 8.89 -0.33 -11.73
CA VAL A 159 10.21 -0.43 -12.38
C VAL A 159 10.17 -1.33 -13.62
N TYR A 160 9.15 -2.20 -13.73
CA TYR A 160 9.05 -3.18 -14.80
C TYR A 160 8.32 -2.68 -16.05
N ASP A 161 7.26 -1.86 -15.92
CA ASP A 161 6.42 -1.53 -17.08
C ASP A 161 6.07 -0.05 -17.31
N ARG A 162 6.46 0.85 -16.39
CA ARG A 162 6.25 2.31 -16.47
C ARG A 162 4.79 2.75 -16.60
N LYS A 163 3.79 1.90 -16.33
CA LYS A 163 2.39 2.32 -16.34
C LYS A 163 2.05 3.09 -15.07
N TYR A 164 1.08 4.00 -15.17
CA TYR A 164 0.49 4.71 -14.02
C TYR A 164 -0.54 3.84 -13.28
N GLN A 165 -0.19 2.56 -13.05
CA GLN A 165 -1.05 1.60 -12.39
C GLN A 165 -0.23 0.76 -11.43
N ASP A 166 -0.63 0.76 -10.16
CA ASP A 166 -0.08 -0.12 -9.14
C ASP A 166 -1.19 -0.91 -8.45
N TYR A 167 -0.81 -1.96 -7.74
CA TYR A 167 -1.75 -2.87 -7.13
C TYR A 167 -1.30 -3.31 -5.75
N TYR A 168 -2.30 -3.56 -4.90
CA TYR A 168 -2.17 -4.39 -3.73
C TYR A 168 -3.02 -5.64 -3.93
N ILE A 169 -2.47 -6.81 -3.65
CA ILE A 169 -3.17 -8.09 -3.66
C ILE A 169 -3.20 -8.61 -2.23
N SER A 170 -4.38 -8.83 -1.67
CA SER A 170 -4.52 -9.35 -0.30
C SER A 170 -3.95 -10.76 -0.16
N SER A 171 -3.76 -11.23 1.07
CA SER A 171 -3.68 -12.66 1.32
C SER A 171 -4.95 -13.38 0.84
N VAL A 172 -4.86 -14.71 0.77
CA VAL A 172 -6.01 -15.55 0.47
C VAL A 172 -6.85 -15.74 1.72
N TYR A 173 -8.09 -15.26 1.67
CA TYR A 173 -9.05 -15.41 2.74
C TYR A 173 -9.84 -16.71 2.60
N ASP A 174 -9.80 -17.55 3.62
CA ASP A 174 -10.61 -18.77 3.73
C ASP A 174 -11.95 -18.47 4.41
N ILE A 175 -13.06 -18.58 3.66
CA ILE A 175 -14.40 -18.35 4.24
C ILE A 175 -14.91 -19.52 5.12
N GLY A 176 -14.17 -20.64 5.16
CA GLY A 176 -14.39 -21.79 6.02
C GLY A 176 -14.79 -23.07 5.27
N GLU A 177 -14.63 -24.21 5.95
CA GLU A 177 -14.97 -25.52 5.40
C GLU A 177 -16.45 -25.66 5.02
N ASN A 178 -16.71 -26.35 3.90
CA ASN A 178 -18.05 -26.61 3.36
C ASN A 178 -18.86 -25.32 3.08
N ARG A 179 -18.18 -24.20 2.86
CA ARG A 179 -18.78 -22.92 2.49
C ARG A 179 -18.32 -22.50 1.11
N VAL A 180 -19.19 -21.76 0.43
CA VAL A 180 -18.92 -21.13 -0.85
C VAL A 180 -19.43 -19.70 -0.83
N VAL A 181 -18.77 -18.81 -1.56
CA VAL A 181 -19.23 -17.44 -1.77
C VAL A 181 -20.55 -17.48 -2.53
N LEU A 182 -21.60 -16.88 -1.96
CA LEU A 182 -22.90 -16.72 -2.63
C LEU A 182 -23.14 -15.28 -3.11
N GLY A 183 -22.26 -14.36 -2.71
CA GLY A 183 -22.35 -12.92 -2.93
C GLY A 183 -21.91 -12.16 -1.68
N GLY A 184 -21.88 -10.85 -1.77
CA GLY A 184 -21.45 -9.97 -0.69
C GLY A 184 -21.43 -8.51 -1.12
N ILE A 185 -21.02 -7.64 -0.21
CA ILE A 185 -20.80 -6.22 -0.45
C ILE A 185 -19.34 -5.92 -0.13
N CYS A 186 -18.68 -5.18 -1.01
CA CYS A 186 -17.34 -4.64 -0.79
C CYS A 186 -17.46 -3.14 -0.55
N SER A 187 -16.79 -2.65 0.49
CA SER A 187 -16.68 -1.23 0.81
C SER A 187 -15.27 -0.93 1.28
N TRP A 188 -14.79 0.27 0.99
CA TRP A 188 -13.47 0.73 1.38
C TRP A 188 -13.49 2.19 1.84
N VAL A 189 -12.42 2.60 2.51
CA VAL A 189 -12.15 4.00 2.86
C VAL A 189 -10.85 4.38 2.14
N ASN A 190 -10.82 5.56 1.53
CA ASN A 190 -9.69 6.02 0.77
C ASN A 190 -9.60 7.55 0.75
N ASP A 191 -8.40 8.04 0.46
CA ASP A 191 -8.15 9.40 0.00
C ASP A 191 -7.79 9.36 -1.50
N GLU A 192 -8.48 10.13 -2.31
CA GLU A 192 -8.32 10.19 -3.77
C GLU A 192 -7.97 11.62 -4.18
N PRO A 193 -6.67 11.95 -4.32
CA PRO A 193 -6.23 13.20 -4.90
C PRO A 193 -6.80 13.41 -6.31
N ARG A 194 -6.83 14.65 -6.78
CA ARG A 194 -7.43 14.98 -8.09
C ARG A 194 -6.80 14.16 -9.23
N GLY A 195 -7.62 13.36 -9.90
CA GLY A 195 -7.22 12.51 -11.03
C GLY A 195 -6.88 11.08 -10.63
N ALA A 196 -6.66 10.82 -9.34
CA ALA A 196 -6.47 9.47 -8.83
C ALA A 196 -7.81 8.73 -8.68
N ALA A 197 -7.76 7.41 -8.78
CA ALA A 197 -8.90 6.53 -8.51
C ALA A 197 -8.45 5.18 -7.96
N ILE A 198 -9.21 4.65 -7.00
CA ILE A 198 -9.02 3.30 -6.48
C ILE A 198 -10.19 2.41 -6.92
N HIS A 199 -9.86 1.22 -7.42
CA HIS A 199 -10.83 0.20 -7.79
C HIS A 199 -10.51 -1.12 -7.11
N PHE A 200 -11.54 -1.79 -6.60
CA PHE A 200 -11.40 -3.12 -6.03
C PHE A 200 -11.84 -4.18 -7.03
N GLU A 201 -11.07 -5.26 -7.10
CA GLU A 201 -11.38 -6.45 -7.87
C GLU A 201 -11.28 -7.67 -6.97
N TYR A 202 -12.04 -8.70 -7.27
CA TYR A 202 -12.02 -9.94 -6.53
C TYR A 202 -11.84 -11.12 -7.47
N ARG A 203 -11.19 -12.16 -6.96
CA ARG A 203 -11.20 -13.50 -7.52
C ARG A 203 -11.50 -14.52 -6.45
N SER A 204 -11.84 -15.72 -6.85
CA SER A 204 -12.05 -16.83 -5.93
C SER A 204 -11.58 -18.15 -6.49
N GLY A 205 -11.36 -19.12 -5.61
CA GLY A 205 -10.96 -20.46 -6.02
C GLY A 205 -11.32 -21.57 -5.04
N PRO A 206 -11.21 -22.83 -5.49
CA PRO A 206 -11.58 -24.00 -4.69
C PRO A 206 -10.48 -24.45 -3.72
N ILE A 207 -9.24 -24.01 -3.92
CA ILE A 207 -8.04 -24.40 -3.14
C ILE A 207 -7.32 -23.15 -2.57
N PRO A 208 -6.55 -23.28 -1.49
CA PRO A 208 -5.95 -22.12 -0.80
C PRO A 208 -4.85 -21.42 -1.61
N GLU A 209 -4.14 -22.14 -2.49
CA GLU A 209 -3.08 -21.57 -3.32
C GLU A 209 -3.63 -21.22 -4.72
N PRO A 210 -3.55 -19.95 -5.17
CA PRO A 210 -4.03 -19.56 -6.49
C PRO A 210 -3.33 -20.30 -7.64
N ASP A 211 -4.12 -20.95 -8.48
CA ASP A 211 -3.70 -21.66 -9.68
C ASP A 211 -4.67 -21.39 -10.85
N SER A 212 -4.63 -22.20 -11.90
CA SER A 212 -5.53 -22.07 -13.05
C SER A 212 -7.00 -22.44 -12.77
N SER A 213 -7.32 -22.98 -11.59
CA SER A 213 -8.71 -23.26 -11.18
C SER A 213 -9.40 -22.04 -10.57
N TRP A 214 -8.63 -21.02 -10.19
CA TRP A 214 -9.15 -19.75 -9.72
C TRP A 214 -9.76 -18.94 -10.86
N THR A 215 -10.76 -18.14 -10.52
CA THR A 215 -11.29 -17.16 -11.46
C THR A 215 -10.27 -16.07 -11.75
N ASP A 216 -10.46 -15.36 -12.87
CA ASP A 216 -9.84 -14.05 -13.06
C ASP A 216 -10.27 -13.06 -11.96
N PHE A 217 -9.59 -11.92 -11.91
CA PHE A 217 -10.02 -10.78 -11.10
C PHE A 217 -11.14 -10.01 -11.81
N TYR A 218 -12.26 -9.83 -11.13
CA TYR A 218 -13.43 -9.09 -11.60
C TYR A 218 -13.69 -7.86 -10.74
N SER A 219 -13.97 -6.72 -11.37
CA SER A 219 -14.11 -5.43 -10.68
C SER A 219 -15.44 -5.29 -9.94
N VAL A 220 -15.38 -4.72 -8.74
CA VAL A 220 -16.54 -4.16 -8.04
C VAL A 220 -16.86 -2.80 -8.67
N SER A 221 -18.13 -2.56 -9.00
CA SER A 221 -18.55 -1.38 -9.75
C SER A 221 -18.33 -0.05 -9.01
N CYS A 222 -18.36 -0.05 -7.68
CA CYS A 222 -18.27 1.14 -6.84
C CYS A 222 -18.05 0.76 -5.37
N ASN A 223 -17.67 1.75 -4.56
CA ASN A 223 -17.60 1.60 -3.11
C ASN A 223 -19.00 1.28 -2.54
N GLY A 224 -19.11 0.23 -1.72
CA GLY A 224 -20.39 -0.33 -1.26
C GLY A 224 -21.08 -1.21 -2.32
N GLY A 225 -20.40 -1.53 -3.41
CA GLY A 225 -20.91 -2.36 -4.51
C GLY A 225 -20.99 -3.85 -4.15
N ARG A 226 -21.74 -4.60 -4.96
CA ARG A 226 -21.85 -6.06 -4.81
C ARG A 226 -20.59 -6.74 -5.31
N LEU A 227 -20.23 -7.86 -4.67
CA LEU A 227 -19.23 -8.77 -5.21
C LEU A 227 -19.66 -9.27 -6.61
N PRO A 228 -18.72 -9.42 -7.55
CA PRO A 228 -19.02 -9.89 -8.90
C PRO A 228 -19.71 -11.26 -8.90
N PRO A 229 -20.70 -11.52 -9.77
CA PRO A 229 -21.34 -12.83 -9.85
C PRO A 229 -20.38 -13.93 -10.31
N GLU A 230 -19.28 -13.60 -10.98
CA GLU A 230 -18.30 -14.56 -11.52
C GLU A 230 -17.50 -15.28 -10.44
N ILE A 231 -17.37 -14.68 -9.25
CA ILE A 231 -16.55 -15.24 -8.16
C ILE A 231 -17.34 -16.14 -7.20
N VAL A 232 -18.64 -16.36 -7.45
CA VAL A 232 -19.49 -17.19 -6.59
C VAL A 232 -19.21 -18.69 -6.79
N GLY A 233 -19.46 -19.50 -5.76
CA GLY A 233 -19.34 -20.96 -5.82
C GLY A 233 -17.99 -21.52 -5.34
N ASN A 234 -17.06 -20.66 -4.93
CA ASN A 234 -15.73 -21.03 -4.45
C ASN A 234 -15.55 -20.71 -2.96
N ARG A 235 -14.58 -21.36 -2.30
CA ARG A 235 -14.31 -21.23 -0.86
C ARG A 235 -13.33 -20.11 -0.53
N TYR A 236 -12.27 -19.98 -1.31
CA TYR A 236 -11.22 -19.03 -1.04
C TYR A 236 -11.46 -17.75 -1.83
N LEU A 237 -11.20 -16.61 -1.19
CA LEU A 237 -11.34 -15.27 -1.75
C LEU A 237 -10.01 -14.55 -1.73
N GLN A 238 -9.79 -13.70 -2.72
CA GLN A 238 -8.69 -12.76 -2.71
C GLN A 238 -9.14 -11.48 -3.41
N HIS A 239 -8.72 -10.34 -2.90
CA HIS A 239 -8.98 -9.06 -3.55
C HIS A 239 -7.70 -8.45 -4.10
N ARG A 240 -7.88 -7.61 -5.10
CA ARG A 240 -6.86 -6.73 -5.66
C ARG A 240 -7.38 -5.31 -5.64
N SER A 241 -6.67 -4.44 -4.96
CA SER A 241 -6.87 -3.00 -5.04
C SER A 241 -6.00 -2.48 -6.18
N LYS A 242 -6.61 -1.74 -7.11
CA LYS A 242 -5.94 -1.07 -8.22
C LYS A 242 -5.93 0.42 -7.96
N PHE A 243 -4.75 1.01 -8.08
CA PHE A 243 -4.52 2.43 -7.91
C PHE A 243 -4.16 3.01 -9.27
N ASN A 244 -4.95 3.97 -9.74
CA ASN A 244 -4.74 4.69 -11.00
C ASN A 244 -4.41 6.15 -10.71
N LYS A 245 -3.52 6.75 -11.51
CA LYS A 245 -3.22 8.18 -11.52
C LYS A 245 -3.45 8.78 -12.91
#